data_AF-A0A7K3WPB7-F1
#
_entry.id   AF-A0A7K3WPB7-F1
#
_cell.length_a   1.000
_cell.length_b   1.000
_cell.length_c   1.000
_cell.angle_alpha   90.00
_cell.angle_beta   90.00
_cell.angle_gamma   90.00
#
_symmetry.space_group_name_H-M   'P 1'
#
loop_
_entity.id
_entity.type
_entity.pdbx_description
1 polymer ?
#
loop_
_entity_poly.entity_id
_entity_poly.type
_entity_poly.pdbx_seq_one_letter_code
_entity_poly.pdbx_strand_id
1 'polypeptide(L)'
;MPPASNDAIYDEPYSTNYLNGAELVFAYTPLSDGFLEARLSTTVIGTSMWVFTGCPFESTIGWDYSTAQEDQVIDNIPVTAGETYYFVLSSPYQELAYGFTFTLKALGIDCESPIEVQDLPFSHQSEASQYGNDYSAIDLPPTALDPVADGVLVANYINGFDVVYQYTPEEDQFVSASLVGDGTAMALFVFTECPFEETYGWDLLSSPSGLEINYVPVLEGVNYYFVVSSQIQESFTYTFELNLTELPVYDCPELEKNFGDECFDGTYTTAGDYIREDCECEGHLLNANIIVTIPEAATCGNRTFLARCYVPGTNIFIMSTSVPIYNPSTFLINGLPEGTVDMYIEIDGALRILLESQTLTEGINFIEITDLAIDDLNGSNSINISDISTFASCFGTTTSSPNYNNLANLNCDSNVNLVDFSLLGVNFGLQGVSLP
;
A
#
# COMPACT_ATOMS: atom_id res chain seq x y z
N MET A 1 3.37 12.19 45.70
CA MET A 1 3.56 11.34 44.51
C MET A 1 2.97 12.09 43.34
N PRO A 2 3.72 12.32 42.25
CA PRO A 2 3.16 12.86 41.01
C PRO A 2 2.16 11.88 40.40
N PRO A 3 1.24 12.34 39.52
CA PRO A 3 0.35 11.45 38.80
C PRO A 3 1.14 10.45 37.94
N ALA A 4 0.54 9.28 37.66
CA ALA A 4 1.04 8.40 36.62
C ALA A 4 0.82 9.03 35.23
N SER A 5 1.79 8.91 34.34
CA SER A 5 1.56 9.18 32.91
C SER A 5 0.56 8.17 32.36
N ASN A 6 -0.12 8.54 31.27
CA ASN A 6 -1.03 7.62 30.58
C ASN A 6 -0.30 6.36 30.08
N ASP A 7 0.99 6.50 29.75
CA ASP A 7 1.84 5.44 29.20
C ASP A 7 2.81 4.89 30.26
N ALA A 8 2.45 4.97 31.54
CA ALA A 8 3.31 4.43 32.60
C ALA A 8 3.33 2.89 32.54
N ILE A 9 4.50 2.29 32.74
CA ILE A 9 4.69 0.84 32.70
C ILE A 9 4.62 0.25 34.10
N TYR A 10 3.83 -0.80 34.29
CA TYR A 10 3.60 -1.40 35.60
C TYR A 10 3.27 -2.88 35.50
N ASP A 11 3.86 -3.67 36.41
CA ASP A 11 3.51 -5.08 36.60
C ASP A 11 2.36 -5.24 37.62
N GLU A 12 2.12 -4.20 38.42
CA GLU A 12 1.18 -4.24 39.54
C GLU A 12 0.25 -3.01 39.61
N PRO A 13 -0.96 -3.12 40.20
CA PRO A 13 -1.89 -2.01 40.32
C PRO A 13 -1.29 -0.82 41.07
N TYR A 14 -1.52 0.40 40.57
CA TYR A 14 -0.99 1.62 41.17
C TYR A 14 -1.36 1.74 42.67
N SER A 15 -0.34 1.84 43.53
CA SER A 15 -0.50 1.87 44.99
C SER A 15 0.49 2.80 45.67
N THR A 16 0.00 3.73 46.47
CA THR A 16 0.87 4.66 47.23
C THR A 16 1.46 4.06 48.50
N ASN A 17 1.08 2.82 48.85
CA ASN A 17 1.47 2.20 50.11
C ASN A 17 2.95 1.82 50.17
N TYR A 18 3.66 1.88 49.05
CA TYR A 18 5.03 1.41 48.92
C TYR A 18 6.05 2.54 48.72
N LEU A 19 5.65 3.81 48.89
CA LEU A 19 6.53 5.00 48.86
C LEU A 19 6.42 5.81 50.16
N ASN A 20 6.71 5.16 51.29
CA ASN A 20 6.43 5.72 52.61
C ASN A 20 7.47 5.37 53.69
N GLY A 21 8.67 4.92 53.30
CA GLY A 21 9.73 4.55 54.24
C GLY A 21 11.06 5.20 53.90
N ALA A 22 12.13 4.41 53.80
CA ALA A 22 13.45 4.90 53.43
C ALA A 22 13.62 4.83 51.90
N GLU A 23 13.96 5.97 51.29
CA GLU A 23 14.19 6.07 49.86
C GLU A 23 15.67 6.17 49.50
N LEU A 24 16.03 5.50 48.41
CA LEU A 24 17.27 5.73 47.68
C LEU A 24 16.92 6.16 46.26
N VAL A 25 17.56 7.23 45.78
CA VAL A 25 17.30 7.83 44.47
C VAL A 25 18.55 7.72 43.62
N PHE A 26 18.42 7.06 42.47
CA PHE A 26 19.39 7.11 41.37
C PHE A 26 18.88 8.07 40.30
N ALA A 27 19.79 8.74 39.62
CA ALA A 27 19.48 9.57 38.46
C ALA A 27 20.24 9.04 37.25
N TYR A 28 19.56 8.95 36.12
CA TYR A 28 20.12 8.52 34.84
C TYR A 28 19.67 9.47 33.74
N THR A 29 20.61 9.85 32.89
CA THR A 29 20.36 10.68 31.71
C THR A 29 20.90 9.88 30.52
N PRO A 30 20.05 9.34 29.65
CA PRO A 30 20.53 8.58 28.50
C PRO A 30 21.23 9.53 27.52
N LEU A 31 22.18 8.98 26.77
CA LEU A 31 22.86 9.70 25.71
C LEU A 31 22.08 9.67 24.38
N SER A 32 21.07 8.81 24.29
CA SER A 32 20.23 8.58 23.12
C SER A 32 18.81 8.18 23.50
N ASP A 33 17.88 8.27 22.54
CA ASP A 33 16.54 7.73 22.69
C ASP A 33 16.59 6.19 22.70
N GLY A 34 15.73 5.52 23.46
CA GLY A 34 15.68 4.06 23.48
C GLY A 34 14.84 3.50 24.63
N PHE A 35 15.09 2.24 24.99
CA PHE A 35 14.35 1.52 26.02
C PHE A 35 15.29 0.88 27.06
N LEU A 36 14.85 0.83 28.32
CA LEU A 36 15.61 0.26 29.43
C LEU A 36 14.81 -0.77 30.22
N GLU A 37 15.50 -1.79 30.73
CA GLU A 37 15.05 -2.61 31.86
C GLU A 37 15.66 -2.04 33.14
N ALA A 38 14.82 -1.73 34.14
CA ALA A 38 15.25 -1.51 35.50
C ALA A 38 14.89 -2.73 36.36
N ARG A 39 15.84 -3.25 37.11
CA ARG A 39 15.65 -4.42 37.97
C ARG A 39 16.20 -4.19 39.37
N LEU A 40 15.40 -4.57 40.37
CA LEU A 40 15.75 -4.52 41.78
C LEU A 40 15.60 -5.90 42.41
N SER A 41 16.74 -6.51 42.74
CA SER A 41 16.80 -7.77 43.49
C SER A 41 17.11 -7.50 44.96
N THR A 42 16.30 -8.04 45.86
CA THR A 42 16.43 -7.80 47.31
C THR A 42 16.13 -9.05 48.13
N THR A 43 16.63 -9.08 49.37
CA THR A 43 16.35 -10.14 50.36
C THR A 43 15.17 -9.82 51.28
N VAL A 44 14.53 -8.67 51.05
CA VAL A 44 13.48 -8.10 51.90
C VAL A 44 12.19 -7.99 51.11
N ILE A 45 11.07 -8.36 51.74
CA ILE A 45 9.73 -8.21 51.19
C ILE A 45 9.18 -6.78 51.38
N GLY A 46 8.26 -6.37 50.52
CA GLY A 46 7.56 -5.08 50.66
C GLY A 46 8.36 -3.88 50.15
N THR A 47 9.43 -4.10 49.38
CA THR A 47 10.15 -3.03 48.68
C THR A 47 9.42 -2.66 47.39
N SER A 48 9.77 -1.50 46.86
CA SER A 48 9.31 -1.07 45.54
C SER A 48 10.36 -0.27 44.80
N MET A 49 10.14 -0.19 43.48
CA MET A 49 10.92 0.58 42.53
C MET A 49 9.97 1.46 41.75
N TRP A 50 10.36 2.72 41.56
CA TRP A 50 9.57 3.73 40.86
C TRP A 50 10.46 4.52 39.93
N VAL A 51 9.92 4.92 38.79
CA VAL A 51 10.62 5.72 37.79
C VAL A 51 9.87 7.03 37.62
N PHE A 52 10.56 8.14 37.82
CA PHE A 52 10.00 9.49 37.70
C PHE A 52 10.76 10.34 36.70
N THR A 53 10.07 11.36 36.17
CA THR A 53 10.68 12.48 35.44
C THR A 53 10.52 13.78 36.22
N GLY A 54 11.38 14.77 35.92
CA GLY A 54 11.36 16.10 36.53
C GLY A 54 12.01 16.18 37.92
N CYS A 55 12.51 17.36 38.30
CA CYS A 55 13.06 17.63 39.63
C CYS A 55 12.64 19.04 40.10
N PRO A 56 11.66 19.18 41.03
CA PRO A 56 10.97 18.11 41.78
C PRO A 56 10.18 17.14 40.89
N PHE A 57 9.93 15.90 41.33
CA PHE A 57 9.26 14.88 40.50
C PHE A 57 7.92 15.35 39.96
N GLU A 58 7.76 15.30 38.64
CA GLU A 58 6.61 15.83 37.89
C GLU A 58 5.67 14.72 37.41
N SER A 59 6.21 13.58 36.97
CA SER A 59 5.44 12.43 36.45
C SER A 59 6.02 11.10 36.94
N THR A 60 5.16 10.10 37.12
CA THR A 60 5.54 8.69 37.32
C THR A 60 5.41 7.97 35.99
N ILE A 61 6.49 7.36 35.49
CA ILE A 61 6.52 6.66 34.20
C ILE A 61 6.66 5.14 34.34
N GLY A 62 6.92 4.64 35.55
CA GLY A 62 6.80 3.22 35.82
C GLY A 62 6.94 2.90 37.29
N TRP A 63 6.42 1.74 37.70
CA TRP A 63 6.58 1.22 39.05
C TRP A 63 6.44 -0.28 39.10
N ASP A 64 7.09 -0.87 40.10
CA ASP A 64 6.88 -2.25 40.49
C ASP A 64 7.10 -2.39 42.02
N TYR A 65 6.36 -3.27 42.66
CA TYR A 65 6.47 -3.55 44.09
C TYR A 65 6.25 -5.03 44.37
N SER A 66 7.08 -5.60 45.23
CA SER A 66 6.93 -7.01 45.61
C SER A 66 6.30 -7.13 46.99
N THR A 67 5.23 -7.93 47.08
CA THR A 67 4.68 -8.40 48.36
C THR A 67 5.31 -9.72 48.83
N ALA A 68 6.11 -10.34 47.95
CA ALA A 68 6.88 -11.55 48.16
C ALA A 68 8.39 -11.23 48.13
N GLN A 69 9.24 -12.26 48.16
CA GLN A 69 10.69 -12.10 47.98
C GLN A 69 11.02 -12.39 46.51
N GLU A 70 10.64 -11.48 45.64
CA GLU A 70 10.83 -11.57 44.19
C GLU A 70 11.52 -10.30 43.68
N ASP A 71 12.23 -10.46 42.56
CA ASP A 71 12.87 -9.34 41.87
C ASP A 71 11.78 -8.42 41.34
N GLN A 72 11.94 -7.12 41.57
CA GLN A 72 11.10 -6.13 40.91
C GLN A 72 11.69 -5.79 39.55
N VAL A 73 10.89 -5.82 38.49
CA VAL A 73 11.30 -5.55 37.11
C VAL A 73 10.35 -4.55 36.49
N ILE A 74 10.90 -3.44 36.01
CA ILE A 74 10.18 -2.49 35.16
C ILE A 74 10.89 -2.53 33.82
N ASP A 75 10.28 -3.23 32.87
CA ASP A 75 10.85 -3.40 31.54
C ASP A 75 10.33 -2.34 30.56
N ASN A 76 10.96 -2.27 29.40
CA ASN A 76 10.57 -1.44 28.26
C ASN A 76 10.38 0.06 28.57
N ILE A 77 11.14 0.62 29.53
CA ILE A 77 11.02 2.03 29.94
C ILE A 77 11.49 2.93 28.79
N PRO A 78 10.62 3.74 28.15
CA PRO A 78 11.04 4.64 27.09
C PRO A 78 11.86 5.79 27.69
N VAL A 79 13.00 6.05 27.09
CA VAL A 79 13.90 7.14 27.50
C VAL A 79 14.27 8.03 26.33
N THR A 80 14.36 9.33 26.59
CA THR A 80 14.72 10.36 25.62
C THR A 80 16.11 10.90 25.92
N ALA A 81 16.95 11.05 24.90
CA ALA A 81 18.29 11.60 24.95
C ALA A 81 18.33 12.92 25.73
N GLY A 82 19.14 12.98 26.77
CA GLY A 82 19.32 14.19 27.58
C GLY A 82 18.21 14.47 28.61
N GLU A 83 17.11 13.72 28.63
CA GLU A 83 16.12 13.79 29.70
C GLU A 83 16.61 13.02 30.94
N THR A 84 16.40 13.56 32.14
CA THR A 84 16.87 12.88 33.38
C THR A 84 15.73 12.12 34.03
N TYR A 85 15.94 10.82 34.21
CA TYR A 85 15.04 9.87 34.86
C TYR A 85 15.54 9.56 36.27
N TYR A 86 14.61 9.43 37.20
CA TYR A 86 14.89 9.18 38.62
C TYR A 86 14.31 7.83 39.04
N PHE A 87 15.19 6.91 39.41
CA PHE A 87 14.83 5.60 39.93
C PHE A 87 14.82 5.65 41.45
N VAL A 88 13.64 5.49 42.03
CA VAL A 88 13.41 5.57 43.47
C VAL A 88 13.10 4.19 44.00
N LEU A 89 14.01 3.70 44.82
CA LEU A 89 13.86 2.47 45.56
C LEU A 89 13.28 2.84 46.92
N SER A 90 12.16 2.24 47.29
CA SER A 90 11.53 2.48 48.58
C SER A 90 11.36 1.19 49.38
N SER A 91 11.55 1.33 50.68
CA SER A 91 11.52 0.26 51.69
C SER A 91 10.36 0.48 52.65
N PRO A 92 9.77 -0.57 53.25
CA PRO A 92 8.81 -0.41 54.33
C PRO A 92 9.47 0.00 55.65
N TYR A 93 10.81 0.01 55.72
CA TYR A 93 11.58 0.34 56.91
C TYR A 93 12.07 1.79 56.90
N GLN A 94 12.40 2.31 58.10
CA GLN A 94 12.95 3.66 58.29
C GLN A 94 14.41 3.81 57.82
N GLU A 95 15.12 2.71 57.55
CA GLU A 95 16.49 2.69 57.07
C GLU A 95 16.69 1.55 56.04
N LEU A 96 17.58 1.76 55.06
CA LEU A 96 17.99 0.76 54.07
C LEU A 96 19.10 -0.15 54.61
N ALA A 97 18.82 -0.89 55.69
CA ALA A 97 19.77 -1.76 56.36
C ALA A 97 19.74 -3.22 55.85
N TYR A 98 19.68 -3.40 54.53
CA TYR A 98 19.66 -4.72 53.88
C TYR A 98 20.41 -4.70 52.55
N GLY A 99 20.80 -5.87 52.07
CA GLY A 99 21.45 -6.01 50.77
C GLY A 99 20.42 -5.97 49.65
N PHE A 100 20.67 -5.15 48.64
CA PHE A 100 19.93 -5.10 47.39
C PHE A 100 20.90 -4.94 46.22
N THR A 101 20.46 -5.33 45.03
CA THR A 101 21.15 -5.08 43.75
C THR A 101 20.19 -4.33 42.85
N PHE A 102 20.64 -3.20 42.31
CA PHE A 102 19.90 -2.44 41.30
C PHE A 102 20.68 -2.49 39.99
N THR A 103 20.02 -2.90 38.93
CA THR A 103 20.59 -2.96 37.57
C THR A 103 19.72 -2.16 36.62
N LEU A 104 20.39 -1.48 35.69
CA LEU A 104 19.76 -0.78 34.57
C LEU A 104 20.42 -1.32 33.30
N LYS A 105 19.62 -1.92 32.41
CA LYS A 105 20.08 -2.55 31.17
C LYS A 105 19.41 -1.85 29.98
N ALA A 106 20.14 -1.64 28.90
CA ALA A 106 19.56 -1.19 27.64
C ALA A 106 18.94 -2.37 26.89
N LEU A 107 17.77 -2.16 26.30
CA LEU A 107 17.08 -3.16 25.49
C LEU A 107 17.43 -3.02 24.01
N GLY A 108 17.10 -4.05 23.24
CA GLY A 108 17.31 -4.14 21.80
C GLY A 108 18.72 -4.56 21.38
N ILE A 109 19.60 -4.87 22.33
CA ILE A 109 21.00 -5.21 22.06
C ILE A 109 21.17 -6.64 21.56
N ASP A 110 20.36 -7.58 22.06
CA ASP A 110 20.41 -8.99 21.69
C ASP A 110 19.02 -9.62 21.92
N CYS A 111 18.86 -10.90 21.58
CA CYS A 111 17.58 -11.59 21.73
C CYS A 111 17.27 -11.96 23.18
N GLU A 112 18.24 -11.91 24.10
CA GLU A 112 18.03 -12.08 25.54
C GLU A 112 17.53 -10.79 26.20
N SER A 113 17.66 -9.64 25.53
CA SER A 113 17.09 -8.36 25.94
C SER A 113 16.65 -7.53 24.74
N PRO A 114 15.59 -7.98 24.06
CA PRO A 114 15.01 -7.29 22.93
C PRO A 114 14.16 -6.10 23.39
N ILE A 115 13.80 -5.23 22.46
CA ILE A 115 12.70 -4.28 22.67
C ILE A 115 11.39 -5.05 22.50
N GLU A 116 10.61 -5.16 23.57
CA GLU A 116 9.31 -5.84 23.51
C GLU A 116 8.26 -4.95 22.81
N VAL A 117 7.66 -5.49 21.75
CA VAL A 117 6.51 -4.89 21.08
C VAL A 117 5.25 -5.35 21.80
N GLN A 118 4.71 -4.50 22.67
CA GLN A 118 3.54 -4.82 23.50
C GLN A 118 2.22 -4.65 22.74
N ASP A 119 2.15 -3.65 21.86
CA ASP A 119 0.93 -3.31 21.11
C ASP A 119 1.24 -3.06 19.64
N LEU A 120 0.28 -3.37 18.77
CA LEU A 120 0.27 -2.99 17.36
C LEU A 120 -0.80 -1.90 17.11
N PRO A 121 -0.53 -0.89 16.27
CA PRO A 121 0.71 -0.68 15.51
C PRO A 121 1.86 -0.18 16.39
N PHE A 122 3.06 -0.65 16.09
CA PHE A 122 4.30 -0.24 16.75
C PHE A 122 5.18 0.56 15.79
N SER A 123 5.83 1.61 16.31
CA SER A 123 6.80 2.41 15.57
C SER A 123 7.93 2.85 16.49
N HIS A 124 9.17 2.64 16.05
CA HIS A 124 10.36 3.06 16.78
C HIS A 124 11.41 3.61 15.84
N GLN A 125 11.89 4.82 16.12
CA GLN A 125 12.95 5.49 15.39
C GLN A 125 14.20 5.61 16.27
N SER A 126 15.35 5.22 15.73
CA SER A 126 16.63 5.30 16.44
C SER A 126 17.82 5.34 15.48
N GLU A 127 19.03 5.46 16.03
CA GLU A 127 20.28 5.27 15.29
C GLU A 127 20.87 3.89 15.61
N ALA A 128 21.18 3.10 14.58
CA ALA A 128 21.68 1.74 14.75
C ALA A 128 22.99 1.67 15.57
N SER A 129 23.84 2.70 15.49
CA SER A 129 25.12 2.75 16.23
C SER A 129 24.99 2.85 17.75
N GLN A 130 23.78 3.05 18.27
CA GLN A 130 23.49 3.00 19.70
C GLN A 130 23.47 1.56 20.24
N TYR A 131 23.31 0.59 19.34
CA TYR A 131 23.26 -0.83 19.64
C TYR A 131 24.59 -1.51 19.29
N GLY A 132 24.73 -2.77 19.69
CA GLY A 132 25.95 -3.54 19.50
C GLY A 132 26.03 -4.17 18.11
N ASN A 133 27.14 -4.88 17.86
CA ASN A 133 27.28 -5.81 16.74
C ASN A 133 27.44 -7.17 17.39
N ASP A 134 26.29 -7.79 17.61
CA ASP A 134 26.12 -8.97 18.46
C ASP A 134 25.94 -10.23 17.61
N TYR A 135 25.61 -10.07 16.33
CA TYR A 135 25.43 -11.16 15.39
C TYR A 135 26.39 -11.05 14.20
N SER A 136 26.55 -12.18 13.53
CA SER A 136 27.36 -12.29 12.32
C SER A 136 26.80 -13.39 11.41
N ALA A 137 27.39 -13.55 10.23
CA ALA A 137 26.98 -14.59 9.28
C ALA A 137 26.98 -16.04 9.84
N ILE A 138 27.63 -16.32 10.99
CA ILE A 138 27.59 -17.63 11.65
C ILE A 138 26.32 -17.83 12.49
N ASP A 139 25.71 -16.74 12.94
CA ASP A 139 24.54 -16.72 13.81
C ASP A 139 23.25 -16.78 13.00
N LEU A 140 23.34 -16.69 11.66
CA LEU A 140 22.21 -16.85 10.76
C LEU A 140 21.73 -18.31 10.74
N PRO A 141 20.52 -18.61 11.26
CA PRO A 141 20.00 -19.96 11.27
C PRO A 141 19.55 -20.43 9.88
N PRO A 142 19.27 -21.74 9.70
CA PRO A 142 18.63 -22.26 8.49
C PRO A 142 17.30 -21.55 8.20
N THR A 143 16.92 -21.47 6.92
CA THR A 143 15.62 -20.92 6.51
C THR A 143 14.48 -21.84 6.93
N ALA A 144 13.34 -21.23 7.27
CA ALA A 144 12.09 -21.95 7.50
C ALA A 144 11.63 -22.74 6.27
N LEU A 145 10.69 -23.67 6.47
CA LEU A 145 10.10 -24.43 5.36
C LEU A 145 9.43 -23.51 4.33
N ASP A 146 8.69 -22.52 4.81
CA ASP A 146 7.93 -21.55 4.01
C ASP A 146 8.24 -20.12 4.50
N PRO A 147 9.44 -19.57 4.22
CA PRO A 147 9.83 -18.26 4.71
C PRO A 147 9.15 -17.13 3.92
N VAL A 148 8.88 -16.02 4.60
CA VAL A 148 8.36 -14.79 3.98
C VAL A 148 9.53 -13.90 3.58
N ALA A 149 9.84 -13.84 2.29
CA ALA A 149 11.07 -13.21 1.82
C ALA A 149 10.89 -12.41 0.53
N ASP A 150 11.59 -11.28 0.45
CA ASP A 150 11.92 -10.63 -0.81
C ASP A 150 13.42 -10.84 -1.14
N GLY A 151 13.69 -11.41 -2.30
CA GLY A 151 15.05 -11.65 -2.79
C GLY A 151 15.78 -12.85 -2.18
N VAL A 152 17.10 -12.89 -2.42
CA VAL A 152 17.98 -14.01 -2.03
C VAL A 152 18.61 -13.70 -0.68
N LEU A 153 18.47 -14.60 0.29
CA LEU A 153 19.13 -14.47 1.60
C LEU A 153 20.65 -14.38 1.44
N VAL A 154 21.26 -13.29 1.93
CA VAL A 154 22.70 -13.07 1.91
C VAL A 154 23.24 -12.93 3.33
N ALA A 155 24.04 -13.89 3.77
CA ALA A 155 24.43 -14.01 5.18
C ALA A 155 25.28 -12.85 5.74
N ASN A 156 25.89 -12.03 4.90
CA ASN A 156 26.72 -10.93 5.39
C ASN A 156 25.92 -9.68 5.78
N TYR A 157 24.60 -9.67 5.64
CA TYR A 157 23.71 -8.57 6.03
C TYR A 157 23.35 -8.54 7.54
N ILE A 158 23.86 -9.50 8.32
CA ILE A 158 23.77 -9.53 9.78
C ILE A 158 25.12 -9.27 10.46
N ASN A 159 25.98 -8.42 9.86
CA ASN A 159 27.31 -8.09 10.43
C ASN A 159 27.39 -6.63 10.90
N GLY A 160 26.26 -5.94 10.96
CA GLY A 160 26.14 -4.51 11.14
C GLY A 160 26.11 -4.12 12.61
N PHE A 161 25.45 -3.01 12.92
CA PHE A 161 24.88 -2.87 14.26
C PHE A 161 23.52 -3.53 14.25
N ASP A 162 23.22 -4.31 15.29
CA ASP A 162 22.03 -5.13 15.39
C ASP A 162 21.05 -4.51 16.37
N VAL A 163 19.78 -4.42 15.97
CA VAL A 163 18.69 -4.03 16.87
C VAL A 163 17.64 -5.10 16.85
N VAL A 164 17.30 -5.62 18.03
CA VAL A 164 16.37 -6.74 18.19
C VAL A 164 15.05 -6.28 18.79
N TYR A 165 13.96 -6.53 18.08
CA TYR A 165 12.59 -6.40 18.59
C TYR A 165 12.00 -7.78 18.80
N GLN A 166 11.21 -7.96 19.85
CA GLN A 166 10.46 -9.19 20.09
C GLN A 166 8.97 -8.88 20.01
N TYR A 167 8.23 -9.73 19.32
CA TYR A 167 6.77 -9.73 19.33
C TYR A 167 6.25 -11.12 19.64
N THR A 168 5.30 -11.19 20.57
CA THR A 168 4.61 -12.42 20.97
C THR A 168 3.12 -12.17 20.77
N PRO A 169 2.49 -12.73 19.72
CA PRO A 169 1.09 -12.44 19.42
C PRO A 169 0.15 -13.12 20.42
N GLU A 170 -0.98 -12.47 20.72
CA GLU A 170 -2.05 -13.01 21.58
C GLU A 170 -3.02 -13.93 20.84
N GLU A 171 -2.96 -13.95 19.51
CA GLU A 171 -3.75 -14.81 18.62
C GLU A 171 -3.01 -15.04 17.30
N ASP A 172 -3.33 -16.14 16.61
CA ASP A 172 -2.81 -16.41 15.26
C ASP A 172 -3.22 -15.28 14.30
N GLN A 173 -2.24 -14.60 13.72
CA GLN A 173 -2.47 -13.42 12.88
C GLN A 173 -1.36 -13.21 11.84
N PHE A 174 -1.52 -12.20 10.98
CA PHE A 174 -0.49 -11.77 10.05
C PHE A 174 -0.01 -10.38 10.42
N VAL A 175 1.31 -10.17 10.37
CA VAL A 175 1.92 -8.86 10.59
C VAL A 175 2.78 -8.46 9.40
N SER A 176 2.86 -7.16 9.14
CA SER A 176 3.84 -6.60 8.20
C SER A 176 4.84 -5.75 8.97
N ALA A 177 6.11 -6.00 8.70
CA ALA A 177 7.22 -5.25 9.26
C ALA A 177 7.84 -4.37 8.18
N SER A 178 8.06 -3.09 8.49
CA SER A 178 8.72 -2.15 7.59
C SER A 178 9.94 -1.51 8.26
N LEU A 179 10.94 -1.17 7.47
CA LEU A 179 12.12 -0.44 7.91
C LEU A 179 12.44 0.66 6.92
N VAL A 180 12.30 1.92 7.32
CA VAL A 180 12.73 3.06 6.51
C VAL A 180 13.93 3.71 7.18
N GLY A 181 15.03 3.89 6.43
CA GLY A 181 16.25 4.47 6.98
C GLY A 181 17.16 5.07 5.93
N ASP A 182 18.23 5.74 6.37
CA ASP A 182 19.21 6.40 5.51
C ASP A 182 20.46 5.52 5.24
N GLY A 183 20.47 4.29 5.73
CA GLY A 183 21.51 3.29 5.50
C GLY A 183 21.52 2.79 4.05
N THR A 184 22.68 2.33 3.60
CA THR A 184 22.88 1.91 2.20
C THR A 184 22.93 0.40 2.03
N ALA A 185 23.07 -0.36 3.10
CA ALA A 185 23.08 -1.81 3.06
C ALA A 185 22.30 -2.40 4.24
N MET A 186 21.09 -1.89 4.49
CA MET A 186 20.22 -2.32 5.59
C MET A 186 19.58 -3.67 5.31
N ALA A 187 19.24 -4.37 6.38
CA ALA A 187 18.48 -5.59 6.36
C ALA A 187 17.48 -5.62 7.50
N LEU A 188 16.38 -6.30 7.24
CA LEU A 188 15.37 -6.67 8.20
C LEU A 188 15.24 -8.19 8.14
N PHE A 189 15.35 -8.84 9.28
CA PHE A 189 15.17 -10.28 9.43
C PHE A 189 14.03 -10.58 10.40
N VAL A 190 13.40 -11.73 10.22
CA VAL A 190 12.50 -12.33 11.19
C VAL A 190 13.06 -13.70 11.57
N PHE A 191 13.34 -13.87 12.85
CA PHE A 191 13.79 -15.14 13.43
C PHE A 191 12.79 -15.67 14.45
N THR A 192 12.91 -16.95 14.77
CA THR A 192 12.22 -17.58 15.90
C THR A 192 13.22 -18.07 16.94
N GLU A 193 12.76 -18.16 18.18
CA GLU A 193 13.54 -18.59 19.35
C GLU A 193 14.73 -17.65 19.70
N CYS A 194 15.24 -17.79 20.92
CA CYS A 194 16.50 -17.16 21.33
C CYS A 194 17.33 -18.19 22.12
N PRO A 195 18.55 -18.57 21.65
CA PRO A 195 19.20 -18.16 20.41
C PRO A 195 18.41 -18.51 19.15
N PHE A 196 18.61 -17.77 18.06
CA PHE A 196 17.84 -17.94 16.82
C PHE A 196 17.99 -19.36 16.25
N GLU A 197 16.87 -20.04 15.99
CA GLU A 197 16.86 -21.40 15.46
C GLU A 197 16.44 -21.48 13.99
N GLU A 198 15.63 -20.53 13.51
CA GLU A 198 15.07 -20.53 12.15
C GLU A 198 14.96 -19.11 11.58
N THR A 199 15.29 -18.94 10.30
CA THR A 199 15.09 -17.69 9.55
C THR A 199 13.71 -17.75 8.88
N TYR A 200 12.76 -17.04 9.47
CA TYR A 200 11.36 -17.05 9.10
C TYR A 200 11.00 -16.00 8.03
N GLY A 201 11.77 -14.92 7.95
CA GLY A 201 11.63 -13.93 6.88
C GLY A 201 12.82 -12.99 6.75
N TRP A 202 12.94 -12.35 5.59
CA TRP A 202 13.96 -11.33 5.36
C TRP A 202 13.57 -10.37 4.22
N ASP A 203 14.09 -9.16 4.32
CA ASP A 203 14.22 -8.24 3.19
C ASP A 203 15.57 -7.53 3.29
N LEU A 204 16.27 -7.43 2.16
CA LEU A 204 17.65 -6.95 2.04
C LEU A 204 17.71 -5.91 0.93
N LEU A 205 18.15 -4.68 1.25
CA LEU A 205 18.37 -3.65 0.24
C LEU A 205 19.80 -3.13 0.24
N SER A 206 20.24 -2.75 -0.95
CA SER A 206 21.47 -1.98 -1.17
C SER A 206 21.19 -0.49 -1.41
N SER A 207 20.02 0.02 -1.01
CA SER A 207 19.62 1.43 -1.17
C SER A 207 18.56 1.85 -0.14
N PRO A 208 18.49 3.14 0.26
CA PRO A 208 17.67 3.64 1.38
C PRO A 208 16.17 3.75 1.09
N SER A 209 15.64 3.02 0.10
CA SER A 209 14.23 3.10 -0.30
C SER A 209 13.24 2.52 0.71
N GLY A 210 13.74 1.83 1.75
CA GLY A 210 12.96 1.17 2.79
C GLY A 210 12.72 -0.31 2.49
N LEU A 211 12.69 -1.14 3.54
CA LEU A 211 12.46 -2.58 3.51
C LEU A 211 11.05 -2.91 3.97
N GLU A 212 10.49 -4.01 3.47
CA GLU A 212 9.18 -4.50 3.89
C GLU A 212 9.10 -6.03 3.83
N ILE A 213 8.69 -6.64 4.93
CA ILE A 213 8.35 -8.06 5.00
C ILE A 213 6.85 -8.14 5.28
N ASN A 214 6.09 -8.45 4.24
CA ASN A 214 4.63 -8.42 4.27
C ASN A 214 4.02 -9.79 4.59
N TYR A 215 2.93 -9.78 5.36
CA TYR A 215 2.12 -10.97 5.66
C TYR A 215 2.93 -12.09 6.34
N VAL A 216 3.72 -11.75 7.36
CA VAL A 216 4.40 -12.73 8.22
C VAL A 216 3.35 -13.45 9.07
N PRO A 217 3.14 -14.78 8.92
CA PRO A 217 2.21 -15.52 9.77
C PRO A 217 2.83 -15.75 11.15
N VAL A 218 2.24 -15.15 12.18
CA VAL A 218 2.69 -15.26 13.57
C VAL A 218 1.66 -16.02 14.40
N LEU A 219 2.13 -17.02 15.14
CA LEU A 219 1.28 -17.94 15.91
C LEU A 219 1.17 -17.53 17.38
N GLU A 220 -0.03 -17.68 17.96
CA GLU A 220 -0.33 -17.35 19.36
C GLU A 220 0.75 -17.88 20.32
N GLY A 221 1.32 -16.98 21.12
CA GLY A 221 2.29 -17.31 22.17
C GLY A 221 3.69 -17.70 21.69
N VAL A 222 3.99 -17.62 20.38
CA VAL A 222 5.34 -17.87 19.84
C VAL A 222 6.13 -16.56 19.76
N ASN A 223 7.40 -16.59 20.18
CA ASN A 223 8.27 -15.41 20.13
C ASN A 223 8.89 -15.25 18.74
N TYR A 224 8.60 -14.12 18.10
CA TYR A 224 9.22 -13.70 16.86
C TYR A 224 10.17 -12.54 17.11
N TYR A 225 11.37 -12.62 16.52
CA TYR A 225 12.41 -11.62 16.67
C TYR A 225 12.63 -10.89 15.35
N PHE A 226 12.33 -9.59 15.32
CA PHE A 226 12.60 -8.74 14.18
C PHE A 226 13.96 -8.08 14.39
N VAL A 227 14.92 -8.37 13.51
CA VAL A 227 16.30 -7.89 13.64
C VAL A 227 16.61 -6.90 12.53
N VAL A 228 16.87 -5.67 12.92
CA VAL A 228 17.42 -4.63 12.05
C VAL A 228 18.94 -4.76 12.06
N SER A 229 19.56 -4.85 10.89
CA SER A 229 21.01 -4.91 10.75
C SER A 229 21.47 -4.30 9.42
N SER A 230 22.76 -4.39 9.12
CA SER A 230 23.34 -4.02 7.85
C SER A 230 24.52 -4.91 7.43
N GLN A 231 24.96 -4.77 6.18
CA GLN A 231 26.08 -5.57 5.63
C GLN A 231 27.44 -5.28 6.27
N ILE A 232 27.59 -4.07 6.77
CA ILE A 232 28.80 -3.55 7.38
C ILE A 232 28.41 -2.74 8.60
N GLN A 233 29.30 -2.60 9.57
CA GLN A 233 29.06 -1.75 10.74
C GLN A 233 29.03 -0.26 10.33
N GLU A 234 27.89 0.19 9.83
CA GLU A 234 27.59 1.57 9.47
C GLU A 234 26.58 2.18 10.45
N SER A 235 26.75 3.44 10.82
CA SER A 235 25.74 4.18 11.57
C SER A 235 24.71 4.72 10.60
N PHE A 236 23.44 4.39 10.84
CA PHE A 236 22.30 4.90 10.08
C PHE A 236 21.12 5.15 11.02
N THR A 237 20.29 6.12 10.65
CA THR A 237 18.99 6.34 11.29
C THR A 237 17.97 5.45 10.61
N TYR A 238 17.10 4.84 11.39
CA TYR A 238 16.02 4.03 10.87
C TYR A 238 14.73 4.28 11.66
N THR A 239 13.61 3.93 11.05
CA THR A 239 12.28 3.82 11.65
C THR A 239 11.81 2.41 11.35
N PHE A 240 11.64 1.60 12.39
CA PHE A 240 11.04 0.28 12.32
C PHE A 240 9.57 0.40 12.67
N GLU A 241 8.71 -0.22 11.86
CA GLU A 241 7.28 -0.31 12.14
C GLU A 241 6.83 -1.76 12.06
N LEU A 242 5.93 -2.15 12.97
CA LEU A 242 5.26 -3.43 12.95
C LEU A 242 3.76 -3.18 13.02
N ASN A 243 3.02 -3.72 12.06
CA ASN A 243 1.58 -3.47 11.92
C ASN A 243 0.83 -4.79 11.79
N LEU A 244 -0.38 -4.82 12.32
CA LEU A 244 -1.35 -5.87 12.00
C LEU A 244 -1.71 -5.77 10.52
N THR A 245 -1.68 -6.89 9.83
CA THR A 245 -2.00 -6.95 8.40
C THR A 245 -3.13 -7.96 8.18
N GLU A 246 -4.22 -7.51 7.56
CA GLU A 246 -5.28 -8.39 7.12
C GLU A 246 -4.94 -8.95 5.73
N LEU A 247 -5.15 -10.26 5.51
CA LEU A 247 -5.02 -10.82 4.16
C LEU A 247 -6.02 -10.13 3.22
N PRO A 248 -5.64 -9.87 1.96
CA PRO A 248 -6.58 -9.35 0.97
C PRO A 248 -7.75 -10.33 0.83
N VAL A 249 -8.96 -9.83 1.06
CA VAL A 249 -10.19 -10.61 0.85
C VAL A 249 -10.50 -10.58 -0.63
N TYR A 250 -10.20 -11.68 -1.32
CA TYR A 250 -10.59 -11.88 -2.70
C TYR A 250 -12.04 -12.36 -2.79
N ASP A 251 -12.78 -11.84 -3.77
CA ASP A 251 -14.13 -12.34 -4.07
C ASP A 251 -14.12 -13.84 -4.43
N CYS A 252 -13.02 -14.30 -5.06
CA CYS A 252 -12.74 -15.69 -5.38
C CYS A 252 -11.44 -16.16 -4.71
N PRO A 253 -11.49 -16.64 -3.45
CA PRO A 253 -10.29 -16.97 -2.67
C PRO A 253 -9.40 -18.04 -3.30
N GLU A 254 -9.97 -19.07 -3.92
CA GLU A 254 -9.19 -20.15 -4.55
C GLU A 254 -8.39 -19.68 -5.77
N LEU A 255 -8.78 -18.54 -6.37
CA LEU A 255 -8.13 -17.96 -7.53
C LEU A 255 -7.24 -16.76 -7.18
N GLU A 256 -7.33 -16.25 -5.94
CA GLU A 256 -6.72 -14.97 -5.53
C GLU A 256 -7.07 -13.82 -6.49
N LYS A 257 -8.36 -13.77 -6.88
CA LYS A 257 -8.91 -12.84 -7.87
C LYS A 257 -10.22 -12.21 -7.39
N ASN A 258 -10.46 -10.97 -7.79
CA ASN A 258 -11.72 -10.26 -7.57
C ASN A 258 -12.65 -10.37 -8.78
N PHE A 259 -13.94 -10.10 -8.58
CA PHE A 259 -14.88 -10.04 -9.69
C PHE A 259 -14.49 -8.94 -10.68
N GLY A 260 -14.52 -9.27 -11.97
CA GLY A 260 -14.11 -8.38 -13.06
C GLY A 260 -12.62 -8.39 -13.36
N ASP A 261 -11.79 -9.12 -12.60
CA ASP A 261 -10.38 -9.30 -12.95
C ASP A 261 -10.24 -10.08 -14.26
N GLU A 262 -9.27 -9.68 -15.08
CA GLU A 262 -8.94 -10.38 -16.32
C GLU A 262 -8.46 -11.83 -16.03
N CYS A 263 -8.93 -12.76 -16.87
CA CYS A 263 -8.57 -14.17 -16.81
C CYS A 263 -8.49 -14.77 -18.24
N PHE A 264 -8.30 -16.09 -18.36
CA PHE A 264 -8.36 -16.79 -19.65
C PHE A 264 -9.25 -18.02 -19.52
N ASP A 265 -10.34 -18.09 -20.29
CA ASP A 265 -11.37 -19.14 -20.17
C ASP A 265 -10.97 -20.49 -20.79
N GLY A 266 -9.73 -20.59 -21.29
CA GLY A 266 -9.20 -21.79 -21.93
C GLY A 266 -9.47 -21.86 -23.43
N THR A 267 -10.12 -20.86 -24.03
CA THR A 267 -10.45 -20.82 -25.45
C THR A 267 -9.97 -19.52 -26.12
N TYR A 268 -9.82 -19.54 -27.45
CA TYR A 268 -9.50 -18.34 -28.24
C TYR A 268 -10.71 -17.83 -29.05
N THR A 269 -11.91 -18.34 -28.73
CA THR A 269 -13.16 -18.02 -29.43
C THR A 269 -13.98 -16.92 -28.73
N THR A 270 -13.53 -16.51 -27.56
CA THR A 270 -14.10 -15.50 -26.69
C THR A 270 -13.14 -14.31 -26.58
N ALA A 271 -13.65 -13.17 -26.13
CA ALA A 271 -12.85 -12.01 -25.78
C ALA A 271 -13.42 -11.33 -24.52
N GLY A 272 -12.53 -10.59 -23.84
CA GLY A 272 -12.89 -9.90 -22.60
C GLY A 272 -13.22 -10.89 -21.50
N ASP A 273 -12.36 -11.89 -21.28
CA ASP A 273 -12.54 -12.92 -20.27
C ASP A 273 -12.31 -12.31 -18.87
N TYR A 274 -13.29 -12.46 -17.98
CA TYR A 274 -13.18 -11.96 -16.61
C TYR A 274 -13.78 -12.93 -15.58
N ILE A 275 -13.34 -12.76 -14.33
CA ILE A 275 -13.86 -13.52 -13.19
C ILE A 275 -15.27 -13.03 -12.86
N ARG A 276 -16.25 -13.93 -12.92
CA ARG A 276 -17.64 -13.63 -12.59
C ARG A 276 -17.97 -13.89 -11.13
N GLU A 277 -19.20 -13.53 -10.73
CA GLU A 277 -19.74 -13.74 -9.38
C GLU A 277 -19.76 -15.21 -8.93
N ASP A 278 -19.75 -16.16 -9.89
CA ASP A 278 -19.67 -17.60 -9.64
C ASP A 278 -18.23 -18.13 -9.61
N CYS A 279 -17.23 -17.25 -9.66
CA CYS A 279 -15.79 -17.56 -9.70
C CYS A 279 -15.34 -18.40 -10.90
N GLU A 280 -16.17 -18.44 -11.95
CA GLU A 280 -15.77 -18.99 -13.25
C GLU A 280 -15.15 -17.89 -14.12
N CYS A 281 -14.16 -18.27 -14.92
CA CYS A 281 -13.60 -17.42 -15.95
C CYS A 281 -14.35 -17.65 -17.25
N GLU A 282 -15.06 -16.63 -17.75
CA GLU A 282 -15.78 -16.71 -19.02
C GLU A 282 -15.61 -15.43 -19.83
N GLY A 283 -15.46 -15.56 -21.15
CA GLY A 283 -15.47 -14.45 -22.08
C GLY A 283 -16.71 -14.38 -22.97
N HIS A 284 -16.79 -13.33 -23.78
CA HIS A 284 -17.90 -13.12 -24.71
C HIS A 284 -17.59 -13.73 -26.09
N LEU A 285 -18.50 -14.58 -26.61
CA LEU A 285 -18.37 -15.18 -27.95
C LEU A 285 -18.42 -14.11 -29.05
N LEU A 286 -17.48 -14.15 -29.99
CA LEU A 286 -17.38 -13.17 -31.08
C LEU A 286 -18.10 -13.61 -32.37
N ASN A 287 -19.39 -13.91 -32.28
CA ASN A 287 -20.21 -14.42 -33.40
C ASN A 287 -21.30 -13.44 -33.88
N ALA A 288 -21.41 -12.26 -33.25
CA ALA A 288 -22.34 -11.22 -33.67
C ALA A 288 -21.71 -10.31 -34.73
N ASN A 289 -22.55 -9.77 -35.60
CA ASN A 289 -22.19 -8.77 -36.61
C ASN A 289 -23.24 -7.67 -36.58
N ILE A 290 -22.84 -6.43 -36.82
CA ILE A 290 -23.77 -5.29 -36.89
C ILE A 290 -23.68 -4.63 -38.25
N ILE A 291 -24.83 -4.33 -38.82
CA ILE A 291 -24.97 -3.35 -39.90
C ILE A 291 -25.28 -2.01 -39.24
N VAL A 292 -24.35 -1.08 -39.36
CA VAL A 292 -24.49 0.28 -38.80
C VAL A 292 -24.92 1.23 -39.91
N THR A 293 -25.98 1.98 -39.67
CA THR A 293 -26.39 3.11 -40.50
C THR A 293 -26.10 4.42 -39.77
N ILE A 294 -25.36 5.32 -40.41
CA ILE A 294 -24.99 6.64 -39.88
C ILE A 294 -25.62 7.78 -40.72
N PRO A 295 -25.66 9.02 -40.23
CA PRO A 295 -26.16 10.14 -41.02
C PRO A 295 -25.27 10.40 -42.24
N GLU A 296 -25.84 10.79 -43.38
CA GLU A 296 -25.06 11.03 -44.63
C GLU A 296 -23.93 12.06 -44.43
N ALA A 297 -24.14 13.08 -43.59
CA ALA A 297 -23.11 14.07 -43.25
C ALA A 297 -21.85 13.44 -42.61
N ALA A 298 -22.00 12.31 -41.92
CA ALA A 298 -20.90 11.56 -41.32
C ALA A 298 -20.16 10.66 -42.31
N THR A 299 -20.62 10.56 -43.56
CA THR A 299 -19.90 9.86 -44.65
C THR A 299 -18.95 10.78 -45.43
N CYS A 300 -18.88 12.04 -45.02
CA CYS A 300 -18.07 13.05 -45.67
C CYS A 300 -16.58 12.85 -45.41
N GLY A 301 -15.83 12.57 -46.46
CA GLY A 301 -14.41 12.28 -46.38
C GLY A 301 -14.13 10.89 -45.81
N ASN A 302 -12.88 10.45 -45.91
CA ASN A 302 -12.47 9.19 -45.31
C ASN A 302 -12.45 9.37 -43.79
N ARG A 303 -13.30 8.64 -43.08
CA ARG A 303 -13.39 8.60 -41.62
C ARG A 303 -13.24 7.16 -41.14
N THR A 304 -12.77 6.99 -39.92
CA THR A 304 -12.71 5.70 -39.24
C THR A 304 -13.84 5.62 -38.23
N PHE A 305 -14.57 4.51 -38.24
CA PHE A 305 -15.47 4.11 -37.17
C PHE A 305 -14.69 3.23 -36.20
N LEU A 306 -14.80 3.47 -34.90
CA LEU A 306 -14.27 2.62 -33.84
C LEU A 306 -15.40 2.35 -32.84
N ALA A 307 -15.71 1.07 -32.63
CA ALA A 307 -16.57 0.62 -31.53
C ALA A 307 -15.70 0.01 -30.43
N ARG A 308 -15.93 0.43 -29.18
CA ARG A 308 -15.40 -0.21 -27.98
C ARG A 308 -16.58 -0.78 -27.19
N CYS A 309 -16.54 -2.08 -26.91
CA CYS A 309 -17.59 -2.80 -26.20
C CYS A 309 -17.16 -3.03 -24.75
N TYR A 310 -18.08 -2.81 -23.81
CA TYR A 310 -17.91 -3.04 -22.39
C TYR A 310 -19.07 -3.88 -21.83
N VAL A 311 -18.82 -4.55 -20.70
CA VAL A 311 -19.91 -5.21 -19.94
C VAL A 311 -20.87 -4.13 -19.43
N PRO A 312 -22.20 -4.28 -19.63
CA PRO A 312 -23.15 -3.21 -19.36
C PRO A 312 -23.06 -2.63 -17.95
N GLY A 313 -22.96 -1.30 -17.87
CA GLY A 313 -22.90 -0.57 -16.59
C GLY A 313 -21.59 -0.73 -15.81
N THR A 314 -20.54 -1.28 -16.43
CA THR A 314 -19.23 -1.50 -15.78
C THR A 314 -18.09 -0.91 -16.61
N ASN A 315 -16.87 -0.98 -16.06
CA ASN A 315 -15.65 -0.56 -16.75
C ASN A 315 -14.89 -1.73 -17.40
N ILE A 316 -15.47 -2.93 -17.41
CA ILE A 316 -14.84 -4.15 -17.94
C ILE A 316 -14.86 -4.08 -19.46
N PHE A 317 -13.67 -3.93 -20.06
CA PHE A 317 -13.49 -3.87 -21.51
C PHE A 317 -13.60 -5.27 -22.13
N ILE A 318 -14.43 -5.40 -23.17
CA ILE A 318 -14.59 -6.67 -23.89
C ILE A 318 -13.67 -6.71 -25.10
N MET A 319 -13.87 -5.75 -26.01
CA MET A 319 -13.11 -5.67 -27.26
C MET A 319 -13.26 -4.30 -27.92
N SER A 320 -12.43 -4.06 -28.94
CA SER A 320 -12.64 -2.94 -29.86
C SER A 320 -12.45 -3.38 -31.30
N THR A 321 -13.15 -2.72 -32.21
CA THR A 321 -13.06 -2.97 -33.65
C THR A 321 -13.19 -1.67 -34.41
N SER A 322 -12.42 -1.52 -35.48
CA SER A 322 -12.45 -0.35 -36.33
C SER A 322 -12.67 -0.71 -37.80
N VAL A 323 -13.45 0.13 -38.47
CA VAL A 323 -13.78 -0.04 -39.89
C VAL A 323 -13.69 1.33 -40.58
N PRO A 324 -13.02 1.42 -41.74
CA PRO A 324 -13.07 2.64 -42.53
C PRO A 324 -14.48 2.86 -43.08
N ILE A 325 -14.99 4.09 -42.93
CA ILE A 325 -16.27 4.51 -43.48
C ILE A 325 -16.03 4.98 -44.91
N TYR A 326 -16.66 4.29 -45.86
CA TYR A 326 -16.77 4.71 -47.26
C TYR A 326 -18.24 4.91 -47.61
N ASN A 327 -18.57 5.87 -48.47
CA ASN A 327 -19.92 6.02 -49.01
C ASN A 327 -20.34 4.69 -49.69
N PRO A 328 -21.36 3.96 -49.20
CA PRO A 328 -22.60 4.43 -48.55
C PRO A 328 -22.58 4.61 -47.02
N SER A 329 -23.61 5.28 -46.48
CA SER A 329 -23.84 5.49 -45.04
C SER A 329 -24.13 4.22 -44.22
N THR A 330 -23.91 3.04 -44.80
CA THR A 330 -24.17 1.75 -44.16
C THR A 330 -22.99 0.81 -44.38
N PHE A 331 -22.47 0.24 -43.30
CA PHE A 331 -21.32 -0.65 -43.33
C PHE A 331 -21.47 -1.80 -42.32
N LEU A 332 -20.71 -2.87 -42.54
CA LEU A 332 -20.75 -4.10 -41.74
C LEU A 332 -19.55 -4.17 -40.82
N ILE A 333 -19.79 -4.46 -39.55
CA ILE A 333 -18.78 -4.81 -38.56
C ILE A 333 -18.99 -6.27 -38.17
N ASN A 334 -17.92 -7.06 -38.21
CA ASN A 334 -17.95 -8.49 -37.90
C ASN A 334 -17.24 -8.79 -36.59
N GLY A 335 -17.60 -9.92 -35.98
CA GLY A 335 -16.87 -10.47 -34.83
C GLY A 335 -17.06 -9.65 -33.55
N LEU A 336 -18.29 -9.22 -33.29
CA LEU A 336 -18.70 -8.55 -32.06
C LEU A 336 -19.19 -9.56 -31.01
N PRO A 337 -19.14 -9.19 -29.72
CA PRO A 337 -19.61 -10.04 -28.64
C PRO A 337 -21.11 -10.32 -28.74
N GLU A 338 -21.49 -11.58 -28.52
CA GLU A 338 -22.88 -11.97 -28.25
C GLU A 338 -23.29 -11.52 -26.85
N GLY A 339 -24.58 -11.19 -26.69
CA GLY A 339 -25.17 -10.77 -25.43
C GLY A 339 -25.40 -9.26 -25.35
N THR A 340 -25.63 -8.77 -24.14
CA THR A 340 -25.86 -7.34 -23.90
C THR A 340 -24.53 -6.64 -23.64
N VAL A 341 -24.27 -5.54 -24.34
CA VAL A 341 -23.04 -4.74 -24.24
C VAL A 341 -23.32 -3.24 -24.26
N ASP A 342 -22.48 -2.46 -23.58
CA ASP A 342 -22.39 -1.01 -23.79
C ASP A 342 -21.39 -0.73 -24.91
N MET A 343 -21.77 0.05 -25.92
CA MET A 343 -20.88 0.40 -27.03
C MET A 343 -20.57 1.89 -27.06
N TYR A 344 -19.29 2.21 -26.92
CA TYR A 344 -18.75 3.53 -27.15
C TYR A 344 -18.32 3.65 -28.61
N ILE A 345 -18.97 4.55 -29.33
CA ILE A 345 -18.73 4.77 -30.75
C ILE A 345 -17.93 6.05 -30.94
N GLU A 346 -16.78 5.91 -31.58
CA GLU A 346 -15.89 7.00 -31.99
C GLU A 346 -15.85 7.04 -33.52
N ILE A 347 -16.15 8.20 -34.10
CA ILE A 347 -16.03 8.44 -35.54
C ILE A 347 -15.09 9.61 -35.72
N ASP A 348 -14.08 9.49 -36.58
CA ASP A 348 -13.14 10.59 -36.85
C ASP A 348 -13.89 11.88 -37.15
N GLY A 349 -13.57 12.96 -36.44
CA GLY A 349 -14.23 14.24 -36.61
C GLY A 349 -15.60 14.34 -35.93
N ALA A 350 -16.00 13.42 -35.05
CA ALA A 350 -17.27 13.46 -34.34
C ALA A 350 -17.11 13.23 -32.83
N LEU A 351 -18.05 13.75 -32.05
CA LEU A 351 -18.11 13.47 -30.62
C LEU A 351 -18.44 12.00 -30.37
N ARG A 352 -17.77 11.41 -29.36
CA ARG A 352 -18.07 10.04 -28.91
C ARG A 352 -19.51 9.96 -28.40
N ILE A 353 -20.19 8.88 -28.75
CA ILE A 353 -21.52 8.54 -28.23
C ILE A 353 -21.50 7.19 -27.52
N LEU A 354 -22.45 6.99 -26.60
CA LEU A 354 -22.70 5.74 -25.91
C LEU A 354 -24.03 5.15 -26.37
N LEU A 355 -24.00 3.89 -26.80
CA LEU A 355 -25.17 3.07 -27.00
C LEU A 355 -25.26 2.10 -25.83
N GLU A 356 -26.10 2.43 -24.84
CA GLU A 356 -26.27 1.64 -23.62
C GLU A 356 -27.05 0.35 -23.89
N SER A 357 -26.63 -0.74 -23.25
CA SER A 357 -27.32 -2.02 -23.14
C SER A 357 -27.82 -2.59 -24.46
N GLN A 358 -26.98 -2.54 -25.49
CA GLN A 358 -27.27 -3.08 -26.81
C GLN A 358 -27.21 -4.61 -26.76
N THR A 359 -28.31 -5.28 -27.11
CA THR A 359 -28.39 -6.74 -27.13
C THR A 359 -28.04 -7.24 -28.54
N LEU A 360 -26.90 -7.91 -28.66
CA LEU A 360 -26.39 -8.50 -29.88
C LEU A 360 -26.67 -10.01 -29.86
N THR A 361 -27.32 -10.50 -30.91
CA THR A 361 -27.55 -11.92 -31.13
C THR A 361 -26.57 -12.48 -32.16
N GLU A 362 -26.37 -13.79 -32.16
CA GLU A 362 -25.59 -14.47 -33.20
C GLU A 362 -26.08 -14.05 -34.60
N GLY A 363 -25.14 -13.74 -35.51
CA GLY A 363 -25.48 -13.35 -36.88
C GLY A 363 -25.57 -11.84 -37.08
N ILE A 364 -26.60 -11.36 -37.79
CA ILE A 364 -26.70 -9.95 -38.22
C ILE A 364 -27.68 -9.19 -37.34
N ASN A 365 -27.20 -8.09 -36.74
CA ASN A 365 -27.97 -7.11 -35.98
C ASN A 365 -27.94 -5.76 -36.72
N PHE A 366 -28.83 -4.83 -36.34
CA PHE A 366 -28.95 -3.51 -36.98
C PHE A 366 -28.90 -2.40 -35.95
N ILE A 367 -28.08 -1.39 -36.20
CA ILE A 367 -27.95 -0.19 -35.37
C ILE A 367 -28.05 1.04 -36.26
N GLU A 368 -28.93 1.97 -35.88
CA GLU A 368 -29.07 3.26 -36.54
C GLU A 368 -28.62 4.38 -35.60
N ILE A 369 -27.66 5.18 -36.06
CA ILE A 369 -27.17 6.36 -35.35
C ILE A 369 -27.78 7.58 -36.04
N THR A 370 -28.66 8.30 -35.35
CA THR A 370 -29.39 9.44 -35.92
C THR A 370 -28.78 10.78 -35.54
N ASP A 371 -28.25 10.90 -34.31
CA ASP A 371 -27.74 12.15 -33.76
C ASP A 371 -26.23 12.04 -33.53
N LEU A 372 -25.45 12.62 -34.46
CA LEU A 372 -24.00 12.65 -34.39
C LEU A 372 -23.48 14.07 -34.62
N ALA A 373 -22.76 14.61 -33.64
CA ALA A 373 -22.10 15.91 -33.77
C ALA A 373 -20.73 15.72 -34.44
N ILE A 374 -20.59 16.14 -35.69
CA ILE A 374 -19.43 15.85 -36.57
C ILE A 374 -18.42 17.01 -36.66
N ASP A 375 -18.24 17.75 -35.57
CA ASP A 375 -17.48 19.01 -35.55
C ASP A 375 -16.22 18.96 -34.64
N ASP A 376 -15.85 17.79 -34.13
CA ASP A 376 -14.63 17.57 -33.32
C ASP A 376 -13.41 17.33 -34.22
N LEU A 377 -12.95 18.39 -34.88
CA LEU A 377 -11.96 18.32 -35.95
C LEU A 377 -10.56 17.88 -35.48
N ASN A 378 -10.26 17.98 -34.19
CA ASN A 378 -8.97 17.57 -33.62
C ASN A 378 -9.04 16.25 -32.83
N GLY A 379 -10.22 15.64 -32.70
CA GLY A 379 -10.41 14.37 -31.99
C GLY A 379 -10.22 14.48 -30.47
N SER A 380 -10.48 15.66 -29.89
CA SER A 380 -10.35 15.89 -28.44
C SER A 380 -11.58 15.45 -27.65
N ASN A 381 -12.60 14.93 -28.33
CA ASN A 381 -13.91 14.62 -27.78
C ASN A 381 -14.64 15.85 -27.21
N SER A 382 -14.31 17.05 -27.71
CA SER A 382 -14.87 18.32 -27.25
C SER A 382 -14.86 19.34 -28.37
N ILE A 383 -16.02 19.90 -28.73
CA ILE A 383 -16.13 20.91 -29.78
C ILE A 383 -15.90 22.29 -29.16
N ASN A 384 -14.73 22.88 -29.38
CA ASN A 384 -14.34 24.15 -28.78
C ASN A 384 -13.46 25.01 -29.71
N ILE A 385 -12.80 26.04 -29.15
CA ILE A 385 -11.97 26.99 -29.90
C ILE A 385 -10.78 26.31 -30.61
N SER A 386 -10.34 25.15 -30.11
CA SER A 386 -9.31 24.34 -30.74
C SER A 386 -9.80 23.79 -32.09
N ASP A 387 -11.06 23.40 -32.22
CA ASP A 387 -11.65 22.95 -33.48
C ASP A 387 -11.78 24.11 -34.47
N ILE A 388 -12.15 25.29 -33.98
CA ILE A 388 -12.12 26.52 -34.80
C ILE A 388 -10.70 26.80 -35.31
N SER A 389 -9.68 26.55 -34.50
CA SER A 389 -8.28 26.75 -34.89
C SER A 389 -7.87 25.75 -35.99
N THR A 390 -8.28 24.48 -35.85
CA THR A 390 -8.12 23.45 -36.89
C THR A 390 -8.85 23.84 -38.18
N PHE A 391 -10.09 24.30 -38.07
CA PHE A 391 -10.89 24.78 -39.20
C PHE A 391 -10.20 25.97 -39.92
N ALA A 392 -9.74 26.97 -39.17
CA ALA A 392 -9.10 28.17 -39.73
C ALA A 392 -7.85 27.86 -40.56
N SER A 393 -7.13 26.78 -40.24
CA SER A 393 -5.93 26.35 -40.98
C SER A 393 -6.21 25.88 -42.42
N CYS A 394 -7.47 25.52 -42.72
CA CYS A 394 -7.91 25.01 -44.02
C CYS A 394 -9.07 25.83 -44.62
N PHE A 395 -9.41 26.99 -44.06
CA PHE A 395 -10.46 27.84 -44.59
C PHE A 395 -10.15 28.34 -46.01
N GLY A 396 -11.15 28.27 -46.89
CA GLY A 396 -11.04 28.66 -48.30
C GLY A 396 -10.36 27.61 -49.19
N THR A 397 -10.12 26.40 -48.67
CA THR A 397 -9.51 25.30 -49.44
C THR A 397 -10.55 24.47 -50.19
N THR A 398 -10.08 23.72 -51.19
CA THR A 398 -10.87 22.73 -51.95
C THR A 398 -10.16 21.40 -51.93
N THR A 399 -10.79 20.31 -52.40
CA THR A 399 -10.17 18.97 -52.49
C THR A 399 -8.83 18.91 -53.26
N SER A 400 -8.51 19.92 -54.06
CA SER A 400 -7.23 20.03 -54.79
C SER A 400 -6.13 20.76 -53.99
N SER A 401 -6.48 21.39 -52.88
CA SER A 401 -5.56 22.17 -52.05
C SER A 401 -4.71 21.25 -51.16
N PRO A 402 -3.39 21.48 -51.04
CA PRO A 402 -2.52 20.64 -50.20
C PRO A 402 -2.86 20.65 -48.71
N ASN A 403 -3.48 21.72 -48.20
CA ASN A 403 -3.90 21.89 -46.82
C ASN A 403 -5.42 21.68 -46.63
N TYR A 404 -6.09 21.02 -47.57
CA TYR A 404 -7.49 20.64 -47.42
C TYR A 404 -7.65 19.63 -46.29
N ASN A 405 -8.54 19.93 -45.35
CA ASN A 405 -8.97 18.99 -44.32
C ASN A 405 -10.39 18.51 -44.65
N ASN A 406 -10.55 17.22 -44.93
CA ASN A 406 -11.84 16.64 -45.27
C ASN A 406 -12.84 16.65 -44.11
N LEU A 407 -12.36 16.65 -42.86
CA LEU A 407 -13.23 16.73 -41.69
C LEU A 407 -13.87 18.12 -41.54
N ALA A 408 -13.21 19.17 -42.06
CA ALA A 408 -13.69 20.55 -42.00
C ALA A 408 -14.72 20.91 -43.10
N ASN A 409 -14.97 20.02 -44.06
CA ASN A 409 -16.00 20.16 -45.10
C ASN A 409 -17.30 19.49 -44.61
N LEU A 410 -18.04 20.20 -43.77
CA LEU A 410 -19.17 19.67 -42.99
C LEU A 410 -20.44 19.50 -43.81
N ASN A 411 -20.59 20.24 -44.92
CA ASN A 411 -21.73 20.13 -45.82
C ASN A 411 -21.48 19.25 -47.07
N CYS A 412 -20.27 18.69 -47.19
CA CYS A 412 -19.84 17.86 -48.32
C CYS A 412 -19.82 18.53 -49.71
N ASP A 413 -19.73 19.85 -49.79
CA ASP A 413 -19.74 20.56 -51.08
C ASP A 413 -18.35 20.61 -51.78
N SER A 414 -17.34 19.99 -51.17
CA SER A 414 -15.93 19.93 -51.60
C SER A 414 -15.14 21.22 -51.38
N ASN A 415 -15.69 22.21 -50.69
CA ASN A 415 -15.04 23.45 -50.32
C ASN A 415 -15.16 23.67 -48.81
N VAL A 416 -14.10 24.15 -48.17
CA VAL A 416 -14.16 24.56 -46.75
C VAL A 416 -14.40 26.07 -46.71
N ASN A 417 -15.59 26.50 -46.31
CA ASN A 417 -16.00 27.90 -46.39
C ASN A 417 -16.91 28.35 -45.22
N LEU A 418 -17.51 29.53 -45.32
CA LEU A 418 -18.31 30.12 -44.24
C LEU A 418 -19.56 29.29 -43.89
N VAL A 419 -20.07 28.50 -44.83
CA VAL A 419 -21.18 27.56 -44.60
C VAL A 419 -20.74 26.48 -43.61
N ASP A 420 -19.57 25.87 -43.81
CA ASP A 420 -19.02 24.88 -42.88
C ASP A 420 -18.74 25.50 -41.50
N PHE A 421 -18.19 26.72 -41.46
CA PHE A 421 -17.99 27.41 -40.18
C PHE A 421 -19.30 27.62 -39.42
N SER A 422 -20.40 27.89 -40.15
CA SER A 422 -21.72 28.05 -39.55
C SER A 422 -22.27 26.74 -39.00
N LEU A 423 -21.96 25.60 -39.64
CA LEU A 423 -22.30 24.26 -39.17
C LEU A 423 -21.51 23.89 -37.91
N LEU A 424 -20.20 24.16 -37.88
CA LEU A 424 -19.36 23.98 -36.70
C LEU A 424 -19.94 24.74 -35.48
N GLY A 425 -20.45 25.95 -35.73
CA GLY A 425 -21.09 26.78 -34.70
C GLY A 425 -22.36 26.17 -34.08
N VAL A 426 -23.04 25.21 -34.73
CA VAL A 426 -24.27 24.59 -34.23
C VAL A 426 -23.99 23.74 -32.98
N ASN A 427 -22.86 23.03 -32.97
CA ASN A 427 -22.49 22.09 -31.91
C ASN A 427 -21.38 22.62 -30.99
N PHE A 428 -21.06 23.92 -31.08
CA PHE A 428 -19.99 24.53 -30.30
C PHE A 428 -20.28 24.45 -28.78
N GLY A 429 -19.29 23.99 -28.02
CA GLY A 429 -19.37 23.80 -26.58
C GLY A 429 -19.88 22.43 -26.14
N LEU A 430 -20.27 21.55 -27.08
CA LEU A 430 -20.63 20.16 -26.76
C LEU A 430 -19.38 19.31 -26.47
N GLN A 431 -19.57 18.30 -25.64
CA GLN A 431 -18.56 17.28 -25.31
C GLN A 431 -19.18 15.91 -25.50
N GLY A 432 -18.39 14.97 -25.99
CA GLY A 432 -18.83 13.58 -26.13
C GLY A 432 -18.75 12.86 -24.78
N VAL A 433 -19.33 11.66 -24.73
CA VAL A 433 -19.24 10.82 -23.53
C VAL A 433 -17.79 10.44 -23.23
N SER A 434 -17.41 10.37 -21.97
CA SER A 434 -16.11 9.81 -21.55
C SER A 434 -16.16 8.29 -21.61
N LEU A 435 -15.00 7.65 -21.82
CA LEU A 435 -14.90 6.21 -21.58
C LEU A 435 -15.08 5.93 -20.07
N PRO A 436 -15.50 4.71 -19.71
CA PRO A 436 -15.67 4.29 -18.32
C PRO A 436 -14.39 4.38 -17.50
#